data_AF-A0A7C1EJW5-F1
#
_entry.id   AF-A0A7C1EJW5-F1
#
_cell.length_a   1.000
_cell.length_b   1.000
_cell.length_c   1.000
_cell.angle_alpha   90.00
_cell.angle_beta   90.00
_cell.angle_gamma   90.00
#
_symmetry.space_group_name_H-M   'P 1'
#
loop_
_entity.id
_entity.type
_entity.pdbx_description
1 polymer ?
#
loop_
_entity_poly.entity_id
_entity_poly.type
_entity_poly.pdbx_seq_one_letter_code
_entity_poly.pdbx_strand_id
1 'polypeptide(L)'
;MGILIDEKTKVIVQGITGRDGSFHARQMKEYGTKIVAGVTPGRGGEKQDGVPVFDSVKEAKEATGANCSVIYVPPAFATDAIYEAADVGLPLVVCITEGLPAVDMLKVYHYLKTTQTRLIGPNCPGLITPGKCKVGIMPAQIHIPGPVGVISRSGTLTYEVVYNLTLSGIGQSTAIGIGGDPVIGTDFVDVLALFENDKQTKTIVLIGEIGGTDEERAAAFIKAEISKPVVAFIAGQTAPPGKRMGHAGAIISGGSGTAAEKIETFRKVGVSVASTPAEIPVLVERALGKSKKVKVSVVAAKSKKRVLVVKLRAAKGNHLKKTPALAARGRRKR
;
A
#
# COMPACT_ATOMS: atom_id res chain seq x y z
N MET A 1 12.86 -11.52 5.53
CA MET A 1 13.46 -10.18 5.37
C MET A 1 12.38 -9.34 4.71
N GLY A 2 12.37 -8.02 4.91
CA GLY A 2 11.49 -7.18 4.06
C GLY A 2 12.10 -7.04 2.67
N ILE A 3 11.32 -6.59 1.70
CA ILE A 3 11.88 -6.09 0.44
C ILE A 3 12.01 -4.57 0.51
N LEU A 4 13.09 -4.02 -0.04
CA LEU A 4 13.45 -2.60 -0.12
C LEU A 4 13.72 -1.87 1.22
N ILE A 5 12.97 -2.16 2.29
CA ILE A 5 13.12 -1.53 3.60
C ILE A 5 13.21 -2.56 4.73
N ASP A 6 13.93 -2.20 5.79
CA ASP A 6 14.13 -3.01 6.99
C ASP A 6 14.46 -2.13 8.21
N GLU A 7 14.79 -2.75 9.35
CA GLU A 7 15.15 -2.05 10.58
C GLU A 7 16.44 -1.21 10.48
N LYS A 8 17.24 -1.36 9.42
CA LYS A 8 18.46 -0.58 9.15
C LYS A 8 18.22 0.59 8.21
N THR A 9 17.07 0.67 7.56
CA THR A 9 16.70 1.80 6.71
C THR A 9 16.73 3.11 7.49
N LYS A 10 17.48 4.09 6.98
CA LYS A 10 17.62 5.44 7.52
C LYS A 10 16.97 6.42 6.53
N VAL A 11 15.93 7.11 6.97
CA VAL A 11 15.02 7.85 6.11
C VAL A 11 15.23 9.36 6.25
N ILE A 12 15.37 10.03 5.10
CA ILE A 12 15.22 11.49 4.95
C ILE A 12 13.76 11.81 4.62
N VAL A 13 13.19 12.82 5.25
CA VAL A 13 11.87 13.36 4.89
C VAL A 13 12.04 14.69 4.15
N GLN A 14 11.84 14.70 2.83
CA GLN A 14 11.81 15.92 2.03
C GLN A 14 10.46 16.62 2.19
N GLY A 15 10.48 17.89 2.61
CA GLY A 15 9.29 18.63 3.04
C GLY A 15 8.89 18.36 4.50
N ILE A 16 9.84 17.98 5.38
CA ILE A 16 9.53 17.58 6.77
C ILE A 16 8.79 18.67 7.56
N THR A 17 9.06 19.95 7.28
CA THR A 17 8.48 21.06 8.03
C THR A 17 7.10 21.45 7.51
N GLY A 18 6.62 20.80 6.44
CA GLY A 18 5.25 20.93 5.96
C GLY A 18 4.26 20.19 6.87
N ARG A 19 2.96 20.47 6.70
CA ARG A 19 1.90 19.84 7.49
C ARG A 19 1.96 18.32 7.40
N ASP A 20 1.94 17.78 6.18
CA ASP A 20 1.83 16.33 5.97
C ASP A 20 3.18 15.64 6.19
N GLY A 21 4.29 16.28 5.80
CA GLY A 21 5.65 15.82 6.09
C GLY A 21 5.92 15.66 7.58
N SER A 22 5.59 16.68 8.39
CA SER A 22 5.80 16.62 9.85
C SER A 22 4.87 15.59 10.51
N PHE A 23 3.60 15.53 10.10
CA PHE A 23 2.64 14.57 10.61
C PHE A 23 3.09 13.13 10.36
N HIS A 24 3.43 12.80 9.12
CA HIS A 24 3.85 11.43 8.79
C HIS A 24 5.26 11.10 9.30
N ALA A 25 6.16 12.08 9.43
CA ALA A 25 7.44 11.88 10.11
C ALA A 25 7.24 11.41 11.56
N ARG A 26 6.33 12.05 12.32
CA ARG A 26 5.98 11.61 13.67
C ARG A 26 5.41 10.20 13.68
N GLN A 27 4.42 9.91 12.84
CA GLN A 27 3.81 8.58 12.76
C GLN A 27 4.82 7.48 12.36
N MET A 28 5.76 7.77 11.48
CA MET A 28 6.81 6.83 11.08
C MET A 28 7.81 6.60 12.23
N LYS A 29 8.20 7.67 12.93
CA LYS A 29 9.09 7.60 14.11
C LYS A 29 8.42 6.81 15.24
N GLU A 30 7.15 7.06 15.53
CA GLU A 30 6.35 6.30 16.51
C GLU A 30 6.23 4.82 16.17
N TYR A 31 6.18 4.50 14.87
CA TYR A 31 6.18 3.11 14.41
C TYR A 31 7.53 2.39 14.59
N GLY A 32 8.62 3.15 14.73
CA GLY A 32 9.99 2.62 14.84
C GLY A 32 10.87 2.85 13.61
N THR A 33 10.38 3.54 12.58
CA THR A 33 11.21 3.94 11.43
C THR A 33 12.29 4.93 11.88
N LYS A 34 13.54 4.72 11.43
CA LYS A 34 14.66 5.62 11.72
C LYS A 34 14.62 6.85 10.81
N ILE A 35 13.85 7.85 11.20
CA ILE A 35 13.90 9.19 10.59
C ILE A 35 15.17 9.89 11.08
N VAL A 36 16.14 10.09 10.18
CA VAL A 36 17.47 10.60 10.54
C VAL A 36 17.66 12.07 10.18
N ALA A 37 16.92 12.56 9.20
CA ALA A 37 16.97 13.95 8.76
C ALA A 37 15.66 14.34 8.09
N GLY A 38 15.41 15.64 8.06
CA GLY A 38 14.47 16.22 7.13
C GLY A 38 15.15 17.27 6.26
N VAL A 39 14.53 17.57 5.12
CA VAL A 39 15.02 18.58 4.19
C VAL A 39 13.90 19.57 3.93
N THR A 40 14.19 20.84 4.15
CA THR A 40 13.37 21.96 3.71
C THR A 40 14.31 23.11 3.33
N PRO A 41 14.43 23.47 2.04
CA PRO A 41 15.28 24.57 1.62
C PRO A 41 14.97 25.88 2.35
N GLY A 42 16.00 26.56 2.83
CA GLY A 42 15.93 27.79 3.62
C GLY A 42 15.67 27.58 5.11
N ARG A 43 15.68 26.33 5.60
CA ARG A 43 15.43 25.97 7.01
C ARG A 43 16.51 25.03 7.58
N GLY A 44 17.67 24.94 6.93
CA GLY A 44 18.83 24.22 7.45
C GLY A 44 19.24 24.70 8.84
N GLY A 45 19.60 23.76 9.71
CA GLY A 45 19.99 24.01 11.10
C GLY A 45 18.83 24.00 12.09
N GLU A 46 17.57 24.01 11.62
CA GLU A 46 16.41 23.82 12.48
C GLU A 46 16.23 22.36 12.92
N LYS A 47 15.24 22.12 13.79
CA LYS A 47 14.78 20.78 14.16
C LYS A 47 13.26 20.67 14.03
N GLN A 48 12.77 19.59 13.44
CA GLN A 48 11.36 19.21 13.42
C GLN A 48 11.15 17.98 14.31
N ASP A 49 10.47 18.13 15.45
CA ASP A 49 10.23 17.04 16.42
C ASP A 49 11.52 16.28 16.83
N GLY A 50 12.60 17.04 16.98
CA GLY A 50 13.93 16.55 17.32
C GLY A 50 14.74 15.97 16.16
N VAL A 51 14.18 15.92 14.94
CA VAL A 51 14.90 15.52 13.71
C VAL A 51 15.63 16.74 13.14
N PRO A 52 16.94 16.66 12.84
CA PRO A 52 17.67 17.78 12.23
C PRO A 52 17.16 18.07 10.82
N VAL A 53 17.03 19.35 10.51
CA VAL A 53 16.62 19.85 9.18
C VAL A 53 17.84 20.38 8.44
N PHE A 54 17.95 20.03 7.18
CA PHE A 54 19.00 20.47 6.26
C PHE A 54 18.39 21.24 5.08
N ASP A 55 19.20 22.04 4.41
CA ASP A 55 18.77 22.76 3.21
C ASP A 55 18.74 21.85 1.97
N SER A 56 19.57 20.81 1.94
CA SER A 56 19.64 19.86 0.82
C SER A 56 19.69 18.39 1.26
N VAL A 57 19.26 17.50 0.37
CA VAL A 57 19.38 16.04 0.53
C VAL A 57 20.84 15.60 0.57
N LYS A 58 21.73 16.31 -0.14
CA LYS A 58 23.17 16.05 -0.13
C LYS A 58 23.74 16.17 1.29
N GLU A 59 23.54 17.32 1.92
CA GLU A 59 24.00 17.58 3.29
C GLU A 59 23.39 16.58 4.28
N ALA A 60 22.08 16.32 4.17
CA ALA A 60 21.40 15.36 5.00
C ALA A 60 21.98 13.94 4.86
N LYS A 61 22.28 13.51 3.62
CA LYS A 61 22.88 12.19 3.35
C LYS A 61 24.29 12.10 3.92
N GLU A 62 25.14 13.10 3.67
CA GLU A 62 26.52 13.14 4.15
C GLU A 62 26.58 13.11 5.68
N ALA A 63 25.71 13.85 6.35
CA ALA A 63 25.69 13.92 7.82
C ALA A 63 25.15 12.64 8.50
N THR A 64 24.26 11.89 7.84
CA THR A 64 23.49 10.81 8.50
C THR A 64 23.73 9.42 7.94
N GLY A 65 24.29 9.32 6.74
CA GLY A 65 24.39 8.09 5.97
C GLY A 65 23.02 7.51 5.60
N ALA A 66 22.04 8.38 5.33
CA ALA A 66 20.72 7.95 4.90
C ALA A 66 20.76 7.12 3.60
N ASN A 67 19.82 6.18 3.47
CA ASN A 67 19.72 5.29 2.32
C ASN A 67 18.29 5.25 1.72
N CYS A 68 17.38 6.06 2.24
CA CYS A 68 16.03 6.19 1.75
C CYS A 68 15.58 7.65 1.88
N SER A 69 14.80 8.14 0.93
CA SER A 69 14.08 9.40 1.05
C SER A 69 12.58 9.21 0.81
N VAL A 70 11.76 9.94 1.56
CA VAL A 70 10.32 10.08 1.32
C VAL A 70 9.98 11.53 1.07
N ILE A 71 9.17 11.76 0.04
CA ILE A 71 8.85 13.10 -0.49
C ILE A 71 7.40 13.43 -0.16
N TYR A 72 7.22 14.56 0.53
CA TYR A 72 5.93 15.17 0.86
C TYR A 72 5.80 16.60 0.32
N VAL A 73 6.63 16.98 -0.65
CA VAL A 73 6.62 18.33 -1.23
C VAL A 73 5.45 18.47 -2.22
N PRO A 74 4.92 19.70 -2.44
CA PRO A 74 3.89 19.95 -3.45
C PRO A 74 4.27 19.47 -4.86
N PRO A 75 3.29 19.20 -5.74
CA PRO A 75 3.53 18.61 -7.06
C PRO A 75 4.50 19.41 -7.93
N ALA A 76 4.44 20.74 -7.84
CA ALA A 76 5.31 21.67 -8.55
C ALA A 76 6.82 21.51 -8.23
N PHE A 77 7.15 20.86 -7.11
CA PHE A 77 8.54 20.68 -6.64
C PHE A 77 8.95 19.21 -6.56
N ALA A 78 8.02 18.29 -6.80
CA ALA A 78 8.23 16.87 -6.53
C ALA A 78 9.21 16.22 -7.53
N THR A 79 9.24 16.68 -8.78
CA THR A 79 10.21 16.20 -9.78
C THR A 79 11.63 16.54 -9.39
N ASP A 80 11.86 17.78 -8.96
CA ASP A 80 13.19 18.25 -8.54
C ASP A 80 13.64 17.56 -7.26
N ALA A 81 12.74 17.32 -6.31
CA ALA A 81 13.01 16.51 -5.11
C ALA A 81 13.38 15.04 -5.44
N ILE A 82 12.84 14.47 -6.51
CA ILE A 82 13.24 13.14 -6.98
C ILE A 82 14.64 13.19 -7.60
N TYR A 83 14.92 14.17 -8.46
CA TYR A 83 16.24 14.37 -9.06
C TYR A 83 17.31 14.57 -7.97
N GLU A 84 17.08 15.48 -7.02
CA GLU A 84 18.02 15.76 -5.94
C GLU A 84 18.40 14.50 -5.14
N ALA A 85 17.41 13.66 -4.82
CA ALA A 85 17.64 12.40 -4.12
C ALA A 85 18.39 11.37 -4.96
N ALA A 86 18.12 11.31 -6.27
CA ALA A 86 18.79 10.40 -7.19
C ALA A 86 20.24 10.83 -7.48
N ASP A 87 20.50 12.13 -7.63
CA ASP A 87 21.81 12.72 -7.93
C ASP A 87 22.84 12.41 -6.86
N VAL A 88 22.40 12.42 -5.60
CA VAL A 88 23.27 12.05 -4.47
C VAL A 88 23.35 10.53 -4.27
N GLY A 89 22.70 9.73 -5.12
CA GLY A 89 22.74 8.27 -5.12
C GLY A 89 22.03 7.65 -3.92
N LEU A 90 20.82 8.12 -3.56
CA LEU A 90 19.99 7.38 -2.60
C LEU A 90 19.42 6.13 -3.28
N PRO A 91 19.61 4.92 -2.71
CA PRO A 91 19.10 3.69 -3.33
C PRO A 91 17.58 3.64 -3.49
N LEU A 92 16.82 4.26 -2.59
CA LEU A 92 15.36 4.25 -2.57
C LEU A 92 14.79 5.66 -2.37
N VAL A 93 13.83 6.01 -3.22
CA VAL A 93 13.03 7.23 -3.11
C VAL A 93 11.55 6.85 -3.14
N VAL A 94 10.75 7.44 -2.26
CA VAL A 94 9.30 7.22 -2.18
C VAL A 94 8.59 8.56 -2.36
N CYS A 95 7.88 8.72 -3.47
CA CYS A 95 7.14 9.94 -3.75
C CYS A 95 5.65 9.75 -3.43
N ILE A 96 5.18 10.41 -2.38
CA ILE A 96 3.78 10.34 -1.94
C ILE A 96 2.89 11.26 -2.77
N THR A 97 3.46 12.39 -3.19
CA THR A 97 2.77 13.49 -3.87
C THR A 97 1.98 13.00 -5.08
N GLU A 98 0.72 13.41 -5.16
CA GLU A 98 -0.18 13.17 -6.29
C GLU A 98 -0.22 14.40 -7.22
N GLY A 99 -0.48 14.19 -8.52
CA GLY A 99 -0.73 15.28 -9.46
C GLY A 99 0.52 15.81 -10.15
N LEU A 100 1.59 15.02 -10.21
CA LEU A 100 2.75 15.34 -11.05
C LEU A 100 2.34 15.25 -12.53
N PRO A 101 2.77 16.18 -13.40
CA PRO A 101 2.54 16.07 -14.83
C PRO A 101 3.22 14.82 -15.40
N ALA A 102 2.48 14.02 -16.19
CA ALA A 102 3.01 12.79 -16.78
C ALA A 102 4.25 13.03 -17.67
N VAL A 103 4.30 14.16 -18.37
CA VAL A 103 5.45 14.55 -19.21
C VAL A 103 6.72 14.75 -18.38
N ASP A 104 6.60 15.26 -17.17
CA ASP A 104 7.76 15.43 -16.29
C ASP A 104 8.16 14.10 -15.65
N MET A 105 7.19 13.26 -15.29
CA MET A 105 7.46 11.89 -14.86
C MET A 105 8.13 11.03 -15.93
N LEU A 106 7.88 11.26 -17.22
CA LEU A 106 8.63 10.60 -18.31
C LEU A 106 10.11 10.98 -18.29
N LYS A 107 10.43 12.26 -18.08
CA LYS A 107 11.83 12.73 -17.95
C LYS A 107 12.49 12.07 -16.73
N VAL A 108 11.80 12.07 -15.59
CA VAL A 108 12.26 11.43 -14.35
C VAL A 108 12.51 9.94 -14.58
N TYR A 109 11.58 9.23 -15.24
CA TYR A 109 11.71 7.82 -15.54
C TYR A 109 12.99 7.52 -16.33
N HIS A 110 13.24 8.25 -17.41
CA HIS A 110 14.44 8.05 -18.22
C HIS A 110 15.72 8.39 -17.47
N TYR A 111 15.70 9.46 -16.67
CA TYR A 111 16.84 9.81 -15.84
C TYR A 111 17.18 8.72 -14.82
N LEU A 112 16.19 8.18 -14.11
CA LEU A 112 16.39 7.12 -13.13
C LEU A 112 16.96 5.84 -13.75
N LYS A 113 16.76 5.59 -15.05
CA LYS A 113 17.43 4.46 -15.75
C LYS A 113 18.94 4.65 -15.90
N THR A 114 19.45 5.86 -15.69
CA THR A 114 20.88 6.16 -15.69
C THR A 114 21.49 6.13 -14.29
N THR A 115 20.68 5.87 -13.26
CA THR A 115 21.11 5.82 -11.86
C THR A 115 20.79 4.46 -11.23
N GLN A 116 21.28 4.23 -10.02
CA GLN A 116 20.94 3.05 -9.22
C GLN A 116 19.73 3.28 -8.30
N THR A 117 19.06 4.43 -8.43
CA THR A 117 17.96 4.83 -7.55
C THR A 117 16.66 4.20 -8.01
N ARG A 118 15.99 3.50 -7.09
CA ARG A 118 14.62 3.02 -7.29
C ARG A 118 13.62 4.04 -6.77
N LEU A 119 12.60 4.35 -7.57
CA LEU A 119 11.47 5.20 -7.17
C LEU A 119 10.21 4.37 -6.95
N ILE A 120 9.55 4.54 -5.80
CA ILE A 120 8.17 4.11 -5.54
C ILE A 120 7.25 5.32 -5.67
N GLY A 121 6.16 5.19 -6.43
CA GLY A 121 5.27 6.30 -6.77
C GLY A 121 5.62 6.96 -8.11
N PRO A 122 5.14 8.20 -8.36
CA PRO A 122 4.40 9.09 -7.45
C PRO A 122 2.96 8.63 -7.16
N ASN A 123 2.17 9.47 -6.49
CA ASN A 123 0.77 9.20 -6.17
C ASN A 123 0.58 7.83 -5.47
N CYS A 124 1.37 7.60 -4.43
CA CYS A 124 1.40 6.31 -3.76
C CYS A 124 1.31 6.45 -2.24
N PRO A 125 0.82 5.42 -1.53
CA PRO A 125 0.84 5.39 -0.07
C PRO A 125 2.23 5.08 0.53
N GLY A 126 3.21 4.73 -0.31
CA GLY A 126 4.54 4.26 0.08
C GLY A 126 4.60 2.75 0.32
N LEU A 127 5.38 2.33 1.31
CA LEU A 127 5.58 0.92 1.66
C LEU A 127 5.77 0.68 3.16
N ILE A 128 5.43 -0.53 3.60
CA ILE A 128 5.56 -0.97 4.99
C ILE A 128 6.00 -2.43 5.05
N THR A 129 7.06 -2.69 5.80
CA THR A 129 7.47 -4.03 6.24
C THR A 129 7.07 -4.16 7.71
N PRO A 130 6.01 -4.92 8.03
CA PRO A 130 5.43 -4.89 9.36
C PRO A 130 6.40 -5.27 10.47
N GLY A 131 6.40 -4.50 11.56
CA GLY A 131 7.29 -4.67 12.72
C GLY A 131 8.72 -4.19 12.49
N LYS A 132 9.02 -3.56 11.35
CA LYS A 132 10.39 -3.14 11.00
C LYS A 132 10.48 -1.69 10.58
N CYS A 133 9.83 -1.34 9.47
CA CYS A 133 9.94 -0.03 8.88
C CYS A 133 8.68 0.29 8.09
N LYS A 134 8.25 1.55 8.17
CA LYS A 134 7.19 2.14 7.35
C LYS A 134 7.72 3.43 6.75
N VAL A 135 7.56 3.57 5.43
CA VAL A 135 7.91 4.79 4.69
C VAL A 135 6.68 5.21 3.89
N GLY A 136 6.01 6.29 4.31
CA GLY A 136 4.79 6.78 3.68
C GLY A 136 3.60 6.92 4.64
N ILE A 137 2.39 6.81 4.12
CA ILE A 137 1.16 7.27 4.78
C ILE A 137 0.24 6.14 5.28
N MET A 138 0.59 4.88 5.03
CA MET A 138 -0.27 3.73 5.41
C MET A 138 -0.54 3.64 6.92
N PRO A 139 -1.77 3.36 7.39
CA PRO A 139 -2.01 3.12 8.81
C PRO A 139 -1.23 1.88 9.27
N ALA A 140 -0.36 2.02 10.27
CA ALA A 140 0.52 0.93 10.68
C ALA A 140 -0.23 -0.16 11.47
N GLN A 141 -1.23 0.24 12.25
CA GLN A 141 -2.00 -0.60 13.18
C GLN A 141 -2.83 -1.71 12.51
N ILE A 142 -3.05 -1.64 11.20
CA ILE A 142 -3.77 -2.70 10.45
C ILE A 142 -2.84 -3.80 9.94
N HIS A 143 -1.52 -3.65 10.12
CA HIS A 143 -0.52 -4.59 9.62
C HIS A 143 0.01 -5.47 10.76
N ILE A 144 0.24 -6.75 10.46
CA ILE A 144 0.98 -7.67 11.33
C ILE A 144 2.02 -8.43 10.49
N PRO A 145 3.18 -8.82 11.05
CA PRO A 145 4.17 -9.59 10.31
C PRO A 145 3.62 -10.93 9.83
N GLY A 146 3.92 -11.31 8.57
CA GLY A 146 3.52 -12.60 8.04
C GLY A 146 4.11 -12.91 6.65
N PRO A 147 3.54 -13.89 5.95
CA PRO A 147 4.13 -14.44 4.73
C PRO A 147 3.59 -13.85 3.43
N VAL A 148 2.68 -12.86 3.48
CA VAL A 148 2.01 -12.34 2.28
C VAL A 148 2.66 -11.06 1.79
N GLY A 149 3.18 -11.07 0.57
CA GLY A 149 3.55 -9.84 -0.13
C GLY A 149 2.32 -9.16 -0.70
N VAL A 150 2.16 -7.85 -0.53
CA VAL A 150 1.04 -7.10 -1.10
C VAL A 150 1.58 -6.01 -2.01
N ILE A 151 1.11 -5.97 -3.26
CA ILE A 151 1.39 -4.88 -4.21
C ILE A 151 0.08 -4.31 -4.76
N SER A 152 0.01 -2.98 -4.85
CA SER A 152 -1.20 -2.28 -5.29
C SER A 152 -0.92 -0.95 -5.99
N ARG A 153 -1.80 -0.56 -6.92
CA ARG A 153 -1.84 0.83 -7.43
C ARG A 153 -2.56 1.79 -6.48
N SER A 154 -3.54 1.30 -5.72
CA SER A 154 -4.44 2.12 -4.89
C SER A 154 -4.06 2.13 -3.42
N GLY A 155 -4.04 3.31 -2.79
CA GLY A 155 -3.79 3.48 -1.36
C GLY A 155 -4.82 2.81 -0.46
N THR A 156 -6.03 3.35 -0.40
CA THR A 156 -7.08 2.89 0.54
C THR A 156 -7.53 1.46 0.29
N LEU A 157 -7.55 1.00 -0.97
CA LEU A 157 -7.84 -0.39 -1.29
C LEU A 157 -6.75 -1.33 -0.76
N THR A 158 -5.47 -0.92 -0.77
CA THR A 158 -4.42 -1.68 -0.07
C THR A 158 -4.74 -1.84 1.41
N TYR A 159 -5.24 -0.78 2.05
CA TYR A 159 -5.55 -0.80 3.48
C TYR A 159 -6.69 -1.77 3.77
N GLU A 160 -7.73 -1.78 2.94
CA GLU A 160 -8.84 -2.71 3.06
C GLU A 160 -8.36 -4.17 2.94
N VAL A 161 -7.55 -4.48 1.93
CA VAL A 161 -7.04 -5.84 1.71
C VAL A 161 -6.12 -6.29 2.85
N VAL A 162 -5.19 -5.43 3.26
CA VAL A 162 -4.32 -5.69 4.43
C VAL A 162 -5.17 -5.92 5.67
N TYR A 163 -6.17 -5.09 5.92
CA TYR A 163 -7.03 -5.21 7.09
C TYR A 163 -7.81 -6.53 7.09
N ASN A 164 -8.38 -6.93 5.96
CA ASN A 164 -9.08 -8.21 5.81
C ASN A 164 -8.15 -9.41 6.04
N LEU A 165 -6.91 -9.35 5.53
CA LEU A 165 -5.89 -10.37 5.78
C LEU A 165 -5.54 -10.45 7.27
N THR A 166 -5.28 -9.31 7.91
CA THR A 166 -4.93 -9.23 9.33
C THR A 166 -6.05 -9.74 10.23
N LEU A 167 -7.31 -9.38 9.96
CA LEU A 167 -8.48 -9.92 10.69
C LEU A 167 -8.61 -11.44 10.55
N SER A 168 -8.12 -12.00 9.44
CA SER A 168 -8.05 -13.44 9.21
C SER A 168 -6.80 -14.10 9.80
N GLY A 169 -5.99 -13.35 10.56
CA GLY A 169 -4.73 -13.82 11.14
C GLY A 169 -3.60 -14.01 10.13
N ILE A 170 -3.70 -13.38 8.96
CA ILE A 170 -2.73 -13.48 7.86
C ILE A 170 -1.95 -12.18 7.79
N GLY A 171 -0.69 -12.21 8.21
CA GLY A 171 0.19 -11.06 8.17
C GLY A 171 0.89 -10.85 6.83
N GLN A 172 1.52 -9.68 6.68
CA GLN A 172 2.22 -9.27 5.48
C GLN A 172 3.74 -9.36 5.67
N SER A 173 4.46 -9.75 4.62
CA SER A 173 5.93 -9.66 4.56
C SER A 173 6.33 -8.22 4.28
N THR A 174 5.79 -7.63 3.22
CA THR A 174 5.87 -6.20 2.88
C THR A 174 4.64 -5.83 2.06
N ALA A 175 4.05 -4.67 2.32
CA ALA A 175 2.99 -4.08 1.50
C ALA A 175 3.54 -2.83 0.80
N ILE A 176 3.33 -2.73 -0.51
CA ILE A 176 3.83 -1.65 -1.37
C ILE A 176 2.68 -1.10 -2.20
N GLY A 177 2.46 0.21 -2.11
CA GLY A 177 1.68 0.92 -3.11
C GLY A 177 2.61 1.51 -4.17
N ILE A 178 2.48 1.08 -5.43
CA ILE A 178 3.35 1.52 -6.52
C ILE A 178 2.93 2.85 -7.14
N GLY A 179 1.65 3.21 -6.99
CA GLY A 179 1.08 4.49 -7.42
C GLY A 179 -0.04 4.37 -8.45
N GLY A 180 -0.93 5.37 -8.47
CA GLY A 180 -2.07 5.47 -9.38
C GLY A 180 -1.80 6.26 -10.68
N ASP A 181 -0.61 6.85 -10.81
CA ASP A 181 -0.26 7.67 -11.97
C ASP A 181 0.02 6.81 -13.21
N PRO A 182 -0.09 7.38 -14.43
CA PRO A 182 0.17 6.66 -15.67
C PRO A 182 1.67 6.37 -15.91
N VAL A 183 2.56 7.14 -15.26
CA VAL A 183 4.01 6.95 -15.32
C VAL A 183 4.53 6.91 -13.89
N ILE A 184 5.02 5.74 -13.48
CA ILE A 184 5.52 5.45 -12.14
C ILE A 184 6.97 4.94 -12.23
N GLY A 185 7.68 4.97 -11.10
CA GLY A 185 9.08 4.51 -11.03
C GLY A 185 9.25 2.99 -11.02
N THR A 186 8.46 2.31 -10.18
CA THR A 186 8.53 0.85 -9.95
C THR A 186 7.17 0.25 -10.27
N ASP A 187 7.14 -0.77 -11.13
CA ASP A 187 5.89 -1.39 -11.57
C ASP A 187 5.60 -2.75 -10.91
N PHE A 188 4.56 -3.44 -11.39
CA PHE A 188 4.22 -4.78 -10.90
C PHE A 188 5.31 -5.81 -11.15
N VAL A 189 5.96 -5.79 -12.31
CA VAL A 189 6.99 -6.76 -12.69
C VAL A 189 8.19 -6.65 -11.76
N ASP A 190 8.64 -5.42 -11.51
CA ASP A 190 9.72 -5.13 -10.57
C ASP A 190 9.46 -5.74 -9.18
N VAL A 191 8.28 -5.51 -8.62
CA VAL A 191 7.96 -5.93 -7.25
C VAL A 191 7.65 -7.43 -7.18
N LEU A 192 7.05 -8.01 -8.23
CA LEU A 192 6.90 -9.45 -8.35
C LEU A 192 8.27 -10.15 -8.28
N ALA A 193 9.28 -9.62 -8.99
CA ALA A 193 10.65 -10.14 -8.93
C ALA A 193 11.26 -10.01 -7.52
N LEU A 194 11.01 -8.89 -6.82
CA LEU A 194 11.45 -8.73 -5.43
C LEU A 194 10.78 -9.74 -4.50
N PHE A 195 9.46 -9.93 -4.63
CA PHE A 195 8.72 -10.88 -3.82
C PHE A 195 9.11 -12.32 -4.10
N GLU A 196 9.40 -12.69 -5.35
CA GLU A 196 9.90 -14.02 -5.70
C GLU A 196 11.22 -14.33 -4.97
N ASN A 197 12.12 -13.35 -4.89
CA ASN A 197 13.41 -13.51 -4.23
C ASN A 197 13.33 -13.43 -2.69
N ASP A 198 12.26 -12.89 -2.10
CA ASP A 198 12.12 -12.81 -0.64
C ASP A 198 11.67 -14.13 -0.01
N LYS A 199 12.55 -14.74 0.79
CA LYS A 199 12.27 -15.99 1.51
C LYS A 199 11.11 -15.89 2.51
N GLN A 200 10.77 -14.70 3.01
CA GLN A 200 9.64 -14.51 3.93
C GLN A 200 8.30 -14.57 3.19
N THR A 201 8.25 -14.04 1.97
CA THR A 201 7.07 -14.07 1.10
C THR A 201 6.81 -15.49 0.58
N LYS A 202 5.59 -15.99 0.81
CA LYS A 202 5.08 -17.30 0.38
C LYS A 202 3.89 -17.20 -0.57
N THR A 203 3.18 -16.08 -0.55
CA THR A 203 2.07 -15.80 -1.46
C THR A 203 2.06 -14.30 -1.73
N ILE A 204 1.67 -13.91 -2.94
CA ILE A 204 1.63 -12.52 -3.37
C ILE A 204 0.18 -12.15 -3.64
N VAL A 205 -0.24 -11.00 -3.13
CA VAL A 205 -1.51 -10.36 -3.47
C VAL A 205 -1.23 -9.16 -4.37
N LEU A 206 -1.80 -9.18 -5.58
CA LEU A 206 -1.69 -8.12 -6.57
C LEU A 206 -3.03 -7.41 -6.73
N ILE A 207 -3.04 -6.10 -6.52
CA ILE A 207 -4.23 -5.26 -6.61
C ILE A 207 -4.06 -4.28 -7.77
N GLY A 208 -4.74 -4.59 -8.87
CA GLY A 208 -4.76 -3.77 -10.07
C GLY A 208 -6.04 -2.94 -10.20
N GLU A 209 -6.10 -2.16 -11.27
CA GLU A 209 -7.25 -1.34 -11.64
C GLU A 209 -7.39 -1.24 -13.16
N ILE A 210 -8.45 -0.57 -13.62
CA ILE A 210 -8.63 -0.26 -15.04
C ILE A 210 -7.54 0.68 -15.57
N GLY A 211 -7.34 0.68 -16.90
CA GLY A 211 -6.41 1.57 -17.60
C GLY A 211 -4.98 1.05 -17.67
N GLY A 212 -4.32 1.31 -18.81
CA GLY A 212 -3.00 0.75 -19.12
C GLY A 212 -3.01 -0.77 -19.28
N THR A 213 -1.81 -1.36 -19.43
CA THR A 213 -1.60 -2.79 -19.67
C THR A 213 -0.64 -3.45 -18.66
N ASP A 214 -0.43 -2.81 -17.52
CA ASP A 214 0.60 -3.20 -16.55
C ASP A 214 0.29 -4.56 -15.92
N GLU A 215 -0.99 -4.83 -15.67
CA GLU A 215 -1.50 -6.10 -15.16
C GLU A 215 -1.33 -7.24 -16.16
N GLU A 216 -1.52 -6.98 -17.46
CA GLU A 216 -1.30 -7.96 -18.53
C GLU A 216 0.19 -8.31 -18.64
N ARG A 217 1.08 -7.30 -18.52
CA ARG A 217 2.54 -7.54 -18.43
C ARG A 217 2.90 -8.32 -17.17
N ALA A 218 2.27 -8.00 -16.03
CA ALA A 218 2.44 -8.74 -14.79
C ALA A 218 2.00 -10.21 -14.94
N ALA A 219 0.87 -10.47 -15.60
CA ALA A 219 0.39 -11.83 -15.85
C ALA A 219 1.37 -12.64 -16.73
N ALA A 220 1.92 -12.02 -17.78
CA ALA A 220 2.94 -12.64 -18.60
C ALA A 220 4.21 -12.98 -17.80
N PHE A 221 4.67 -12.05 -16.95
CA PHE A 221 5.82 -12.26 -16.08
C PHE A 221 5.55 -13.33 -15.00
N ILE A 222 4.34 -13.37 -14.43
CA ILE A 222 3.95 -14.41 -13.47
C ILE A 222 4.08 -15.79 -14.08
N LYS A 223 3.59 -15.96 -15.32
CA LYS A 223 3.67 -17.23 -16.03
C LYS A 223 5.12 -17.66 -16.31
N ALA A 224 6.00 -16.70 -16.60
CA ALA A 224 7.37 -16.96 -17.01
C ALA A 224 8.31 -17.20 -15.81
N GLU A 225 8.22 -16.36 -14.78
CA GLU A 225 9.29 -16.20 -13.78
C GLU A 225 8.84 -16.34 -12.32
N ILE A 226 7.53 -16.35 -12.03
CA ILE A 226 7.04 -16.36 -10.64
C ILE A 226 6.58 -17.75 -10.24
N SER A 227 7.29 -18.35 -9.28
CA SER A 227 6.95 -19.66 -8.74
C SER A 227 5.97 -19.59 -7.57
N LYS A 228 5.94 -18.46 -6.87
CA LYS A 228 5.05 -18.26 -5.72
C LYS A 228 3.59 -18.09 -6.16
N PRO A 229 2.62 -18.64 -5.42
CA PRO A 229 1.21 -18.40 -5.68
C PRO A 229 0.88 -16.90 -5.67
N VAL A 230 0.09 -16.48 -6.65
CA VAL A 230 -0.43 -15.11 -6.77
C VAL A 230 -1.96 -15.12 -6.70
N VAL A 231 -2.51 -14.19 -5.91
CA VAL A 231 -3.93 -13.85 -5.86
C VAL A 231 -4.08 -12.42 -6.38
N ALA A 232 -5.01 -12.19 -7.30
CA ALA A 232 -5.25 -10.87 -7.86
C ALA A 232 -6.64 -10.31 -7.50
N PHE A 233 -6.76 -8.99 -7.50
CA PHE A 233 -8.03 -8.27 -7.51
C PHE A 233 -7.93 -7.10 -8.48
N ILE A 234 -8.97 -6.88 -9.30
CA ILE A 234 -9.02 -5.79 -10.27
C ILE A 234 -10.21 -4.88 -9.94
N ALA A 235 -9.88 -3.63 -9.58
CA ALA A 235 -10.87 -2.58 -9.33
C ALA A 235 -11.44 -2.01 -10.64
N GLY A 236 -12.60 -1.35 -10.56
CA GLY A 236 -13.22 -0.67 -11.70
C GLY A 236 -14.05 -1.55 -12.63
N GLN A 237 -14.50 -2.72 -12.18
CA GLN A 237 -15.34 -3.64 -12.96
C GLN A 237 -16.66 -3.02 -13.49
N THR A 238 -17.17 -2.00 -12.80
CA THR A 238 -18.39 -1.26 -13.17
C THR A 238 -18.11 0.13 -13.74
N ALA A 239 -16.85 0.42 -14.09
CA ALA A 239 -16.47 1.73 -14.59
C ALA A 239 -17.03 1.98 -16.00
N PRO A 240 -17.62 3.15 -16.26
CA PRO A 240 -18.07 3.50 -17.59
C PRO A 240 -16.87 3.78 -18.52
N PRO A 241 -16.95 3.44 -19.83
CA PRO A 241 -15.89 3.75 -20.80
C PRO A 241 -15.61 5.26 -20.91
N GLY A 242 -14.35 5.62 -21.16
CA GLY A 242 -13.93 7.00 -21.44
C GLY A 242 -13.99 7.96 -20.24
N LYS A 243 -14.29 7.48 -19.02
CA LYS A 243 -14.21 8.29 -17.80
C LYS A 243 -12.98 7.94 -16.98
N ARG A 244 -12.32 8.98 -16.47
CA ARG A 244 -11.26 8.86 -15.47
C ARG A 244 -11.87 8.61 -14.09
N MET A 245 -11.36 7.60 -13.39
CA MET A 245 -11.86 7.17 -12.08
C MET A 245 -10.87 7.53 -10.97
N GLY A 246 -10.92 8.75 -10.45
CA GLY A 246 -10.05 9.20 -9.37
C GLY A 246 -8.60 9.34 -9.82
N HIS A 247 -7.83 8.24 -9.80
CA HIS A 247 -6.44 8.21 -10.22
C HIS A 247 -6.27 8.66 -11.68
N ALA A 248 -5.12 9.29 -11.96
CA ALA A 248 -4.76 9.76 -13.29
C ALA A 248 -4.68 8.61 -14.31
N GLY A 249 -4.18 7.43 -13.90
CA GLY A 249 -4.06 6.25 -14.74
C GLY A 249 -5.34 5.42 -14.92
N ALA A 250 -6.37 5.66 -14.10
CA ALA A 250 -7.60 4.86 -14.09
C ALA A 250 -8.61 5.32 -15.16
N ILE A 251 -8.23 5.17 -16.44
CA ILE A 251 -9.09 5.50 -17.59
C ILE A 251 -9.07 4.37 -18.63
N ILE A 252 -10.25 3.96 -19.08
CA ILE A 252 -10.39 3.02 -20.20
C ILE A 252 -10.31 3.80 -21.50
N SER A 253 -9.41 3.43 -22.40
CA SER A 253 -9.20 4.10 -23.69
C SER A 253 -9.13 3.11 -24.85
N GLY A 254 -9.78 3.45 -25.96
CA GLY A 254 -9.74 2.64 -27.20
C GLY A 254 -10.25 1.20 -27.06
N GLY A 255 -11.07 0.90 -26.05
CA GLY A 255 -11.57 -0.47 -25.77
C GLY A 255 -10.58 -1.38 -25.04
N SER A 256 -9.37 -0.88 -24.72
CA SER A 256 -8.31 -1.60 -24.00
C SER A 256 -8.22 -1.17 -22.53
N GLY A 257 -7.65 -2.04 -21.69
CA GLY A 257 -7.43 -1.75 -20.27
C GLY A 257 -8.69 -1.89 -19.42
N THR A 258 -9.65 -2.70 -19.87
CA THR A 258 -10.87 -2.99 -19.11
C THR A 258 -10.56 -3.95 -17.96
N ALA A 259 -11.33 -3.87 -16.87
CA ALA A 259 -11.16 -4.82 -15.77
C ALA A 259 -11.43 -6.27 -16.22
N ALA A 260 -12.41 -6.48 -17.11
CA ALA A 260 -12.76 -7.81 -17.62
C ALA A 260 -11.60 -8.47 -18.38
N GLU A 261 -10.93 -7.71 -19.24
CA GLU A 261 -9.75 -8.18 -19.99
C GLU A 261 -8.60 -8.56 -19.06
N LYS A 262 -8.31 -7.73 -18.06
CA LYS A 262 -7.27 -8.00 -17.05
C LYS A 262 -7.57 -9.24 -16.21
N ILE A 263 -8.83 -9.38 -15.75
CA ILE A 263 -9.29 -10.56 -15.01
C ILE A 263 -9.10 -11.83 -15.85
N GLU A 264 -9.50 -11.80 -17.11
CA GLU A 264 -9.37 -12.94 -18.01
C GLU A 264 -7.89 -13.30 -18.25
N THR A 265 -7.04 -12.29 -18.43
CA THR A 265 -5.60 -12.47 -18.61
C THR A 265 -4.94 -13.14 -17.41
N PHE A 266 -5.27 -12.72 -16.18
CA PHE A 266 -4.79 -13.39 -14.97
C PHE A 266 -5.28 -14.83 -14.86
N ARG A 267 -6.57 -15.09 -15.15
CA ARG A 267 -7.12 -16.45 -15.11
C ARG A 267 -6.44 -17.40 -16.08
N LYS A 268 -6.12 -16.92 -17.30
CA LYS A 268 -5.40 -17.71 -18.32
C LYS A 268 -4.01 -18.17 -17.89
N VAL A 269 -3.38 -17.46 -16.96
CA VAL A 269 -2.06 -17.83 -16.39
C VAL A 269 -2.16 -18.52 -15.03
N GLY A 270 -3.37 -18.94 -14.62
CA GLY A 270 -3.58 -19.69 -13.39
C GLY A 270 -3.67 -18.84 -12.12
N VAL A 271 -3.72 -17.51 -12.23
CA VAL A 271 -3.88 -16.61 -11.08
C VAL A 271 -5.34 -16.60 -10.63
N SER A 272 -5.55 -16.82 -9.32
CA SER A 272 -6.88 -16.72 -8.73
C SER A 272 -7.26 -15.25 -8.60
N VAL A 273 -8.40 -14.85 -9.19
CA VAL A 273 -8.87 -13.46 -9.18
C VAL A 273 -10.11 -13.33 -8.30
N ALA A 274 -9.97 -12.56 -7.22
CA ALA A 274 -11.05 -12.26 -6.29
C ALA A 274 -12.11 -11.38 -6.95
N SER A 275 -13.38 -11.68 -6.67
CA SER A 275 -14.52 -10.86 -7.09
C SER A 275 -14.71 -9.63 -6.21
N THR A 276 -14.36 -9.74 -4.92
CA THR A 276 -14.43 -8.67 -3.92
C THR A 276 -13.18 -8.70 -3.02
N PRO A 277 -12.79 -7.59 -2.40
CA PRO A 277 -11.65 -7.56 -1.47
C PRO A 277 -11.79 -8.54 -0.29
N ALA A 278 -13.02 -8.82 0.15
CA ALA A 278 -13.33 -9.74 1.23
C ALA A 278 -13.04 -11.23 0.89
N GLU A 279 -12.93 -11.56 -0.39
CA GLU A 279 -12.61 -12.92 -0.85
C GLU A 279 -11.10 -13.23 -0.79
N ILE A 280 -10.26 -12.19 -0.82
CA ILE A 280 -8.80 -12.34 -0.88
C ILE A 280 -8.23 -13.22 0.24
N PRO A 281 -8.61 -13.05 1.53
CA PRO A 281 -8.08 -13.91 2.59
C PRO A 281 -8.33 -15.40 2.35
N VAL A 282 -9.52 -15.77 1.86
CA VAL A 282 -9.88 -17.17 1.58
C VAL A 282 -9.01 -17.75 0.46
N LEU A 283 -8.77 -16.98 -0.60
CA LEU A 283 -7.90 -17.39 -1.71
C LEU A 283 -6.44 -17.53 -1.25
N VAL A 284 -5.97 -16.63 -0.39
CA VAL A 284 -4.63 -16.69 0.19
C VAL A 284 -4.47 -17.90 1.13
N GLU A 285 -5.45 -18.21 1.98
CA GLU A 285 -5.42 -19.42 2.82
C GLU A 285 -5.31 -20.69 1.98
N ARG A 286 -6.08 -20.76 0.89
CA ARG A 286 -6.02 -21.87 -0.07
C ARG A 286 -4.63 -21.96 -0.72
N ALA A 287 -4.09 -20.84 -1.17
CA ALA A 287 -2.76 -20.77 -1.79
C ALA A 287 -1.63 -21.18 -0.84
N LEU A 288 -1.77 -20.87 0.47
CA LEU A 288 -0.85 -21.30 1.51
C LEU A 288 -1.02 -22.77 1.94
N GLY A 289 -1.94 -23.52 1.31
CA GLY A 289 -2.22 -24.91 1.65
C GLY A 289 -2.98 -25.09 2.98
N LYS A 290 -3.47 -24.00 3.58
CA LYS A 290 -4.21 -24.01 4.86
C LYS A 290 -5.70 -24.23 4.61
N SER A 291 -6.07 -25.39 4.05
CA SER A 291 -7.49 -25.75 3.95
C SER A 291 -8.00 -26.23 5.32
N LYS A 292 -8.62 -25.35 6.09
CA LYS A 292 -9.75 -25.79 6.94
C LYS A 292 -10.91 -26.07 5.99
N LYS A 293 -11.57 -27.22 6.14
CA LYS A 293 -12.86 -27.50 5.50
C LYS A 293 -13.87 -26.43 5.96
N VAL A 294 -13.95 -25.31 5.26
CA VAL A 294 -15.00 -24.31 5.49
C VAL A 294 -16.28 -24.91 4.92
N LYS A 295 -17.14 -25.44 5.80
CA LYS A 295 -18.54 -25.71 5.46
C LYS A 295 -19.20 -24.35 5.23
N VAL A 296 -19.29 -23.93 3.97
CA VAL A 296 -20.17 -22.85 3.58
C VAL A 296 -21.59 -23.39 3.64
N SER A 297 -22.27 -23.25 4.78
CA SER A 297 -23.71 -23.46 4.84
C SER A 297 -24.37 -22.23 4.23
N VAL A 298 -24.72 -22.34 2.94
CA VAL A 298 -25.62 -21.39 2.28
C VAL A 298 -26.98 -21.54 2.95
N VAL A 299 -27.34 -20.61 3.83
CA VAL A 299 -28.73 -20.51 4.28
C VAL A 299 -29.49 -19.83 3.15
N ALA A 300 -30.10 -20.65 2.29
CA ALA A 300 -31.04 -20.17 1.29
C ALA A 300 -32.20 -19.47 2.00
N ALA A 301 -32.25 -18.15 1.90
CA ALA A 301 -33.38 -17.36 2.38
C ALA A 301 -34.59 -17.65 1.48
N LYS A 302 -35.41 -18.64 1.85
CA LYS A 302 -36.79 -18.71 1.36
C LYS A 302 -37.56 -17.56 2.02
N SER A 303 -37.77 -16.50 1.24
CA SER A 303 -38.69 -15.41 1.55
C SER A 303 -40.08 -15.97 1.86
N LYS A 304 -40.46 -15.98 3.14
CA LYS A 304 -41.80 -15.60 3.62
C LYS A 304 -41.63 -14.94 4.99
N LYS A 305 -41.99 -13.65 5.03
CA LYS A 305 -42.18 -12.77 6.19
C LYS A 305 -42.08 -13.45 7.57
N ARG A 306 -41.06 -13.09 8.35
CA ARG A 306 -41.18 -12.73 9.78
C ARG A 306 -39.83 -12.25 10.33
N VAL A 307 -39.87 -11.09 10.97
CA VAL A 307 -38.77 -10.50 11.75
C VAL A 307 -38.26 -11.53 12.76
N LEU A 308 -36.95 -11.81 12.75
CA LEU A 308 -36.32 -12.64 13.77
C LEU A 308 -35.23 -11.84 14.49
N VAL A 309 -35.50 -11.59 15.77
CA VAL A 309 -34.58 -11.02 16.75
C VAL A 309 -33.38 -11.96 16.93
N VAL A 310 -32.17 -11.44 16.71
CA VAL A 310 -30.93 -12.19 16.99
C VAL A 310 -30.72 -12.27 18.50
N LYS A 311 -30.90 -13.47 19.08
CA LYS A 311 -30.41 -13.80 20.43
C LYS A 311 -28.95 -14.26 20.32
N LEU A 312 -28.02 -13.43 20.77
CA LEU A 312 -26.65 -13.83 21.07
C LEU A 312 -26.68 -14.77 22.30
N ARG A 313 -26.33 -16.05 22.10
CA ARG A 313 -26.01 -16.96 23.21
C ARG A 313 -24.55 -16.75 23.59
N ALA A 314 -24.32 -16.07 24.70
CA ALA A 314 -23.03 -16.09 25.39
C ALA A 314 -22.83 -17.48 26.04
N ALA A 315 -21.66 -18.07 25.83
CA ALA A 315 -21.21 -19.24 26.59
C ALA A 315 -20.99 -18.83 28.06
N LYS A 316 -21.56 -19.60 28.99
CA LYS A 316 -21.47 -19.37 30.44
C LYS A 316 -20.06 -19.71 30.96
N GLY A 317 -19.55 -18.86 31.86
CA GLY A 317 -18.70 -19.29 32.98
C GLY A 317 -17.55 -18.36 33.38
N ASN A 318 -17.82 -17.29 34.13
CA ASN A 318 -17.45 -17.20 35.56
C ASN A 318 -17.77 -15.81 36.16
N HIS A 319 -18.03 -15.83 37.46
CA HIS A 319 -18.57 -14.80 38.35
C HIS A 319 -18.00 -13.38 38.25
N LEU A 320 -18.85 -12.35 38.43
CA LEU A 320 -18.75 -11.37 39.53
C LEU A 320 -19.93 -10.36 39.56
N LYS A 321 -20.61 -10.38 40.73
CA LYS A 321 -21.39 -9.38 41.51
C LYS A 321 -22.34 -8.34 40.83
N LYS A 322 -23.51 -8.20 41.48
CA LYS A 322 -24.70 -7.41 41.14
C LYS A 322 -24.62 -5.92 41.57
N THR A 323 -25.14 -5.03 40.70
CA THR A 323 -26.00 -3.81 40.91
C THR A 323 -25.51 -2.59 41.74
N PRO A 324 -26.14 -1.38 41.61
CA PRO A 324 -27.26 -0.97 40.74
C PRO A 324 -27.05 0.31 39.90
N ALA A 325 -27.96 0.50 38.94
CA ALA A 325 -28.15 1.68 38.12
C ALA A 325 -28.79 2.85 38.90
N LEU A 326 -28.41 4.08 38.56
CA LEU A 326 -29.23 5.28 38.79
C LEU A 326 -29.39 6.08 37.49
N ALA A 327 -30.60 6.56 37.31
CA ALA A 327 -31.17 7.13 36.10
C ALA A 327 -30.63 8.53 35.74
N ALA A 328 -30.48 8.79 34.43
CA ALA A 328 -30.41 10.15 33.89
C ALA A 328 -31.65 10.42 33.02
N ARG A 329 -32.49 11.32 33.52
CA ARG A 329 -33.67 11.88 32.87
C ARG A 329 -33.26 12.74 31.67
N GLY A 330 -33.74 12.41 30.47
CA GLY A 330 -33.76 13.31 29.32
C GLY A 330 -35.13 13.97 29.18
N ARG A 331 -35.27 15.22 29.61
CA ARG A 331 -36.39 16.10 29.26
C ARG A 331 -36.25 16.56 27.81
N ARG A 332 -37.32 16.44 27.04
CA ARG A 332 -37.56 17.15 25.77
C ARG A 332 -38.53 18.32 26.00
N LYS A 333 -38.48 19.26 25.06
CA LYS A 333 -39.31 20.47 24.80
C LYS A 333 -38.69 21.73 25.40
N ARG A 334 -38.50 22.82 24.65
CA ARG A 334 -39.11 23.30 23.39
C ARG A 334 -38.04 23.84 22.45
#